data_AF-A0A1P8YNX9-F1
#
_entry.id   AF-A0A1P8YNX9-F1
#
_cell.length_a   1.000
_cell.length_b   1.000
_cell.length_c   1.000
_cell.angle_alpha   90.00
_cell.angle_beta   90.00
_cell.angle_gamma   90.00
#
_symmetry.space_group_name_H-M   'P 1'
#
loop_
_entity.id
_entity.type
_entity.pdbx_description
1 polymer ?
#
loop_
_entity_poly.entity_id
_entity_poly.type
_entity_poly.pdbx_seq_one_letter_code
_entity_poly.pdbx_strand_id
1 'polypeptide(L)'
;MMDAIAEAAAGANRYPDNGSVAVRDALAAKLGVSADRITTGCGSVGICLELVQATSGPGDEVIYAWRSFEAYPVVVKVAGATPVEVPLTADYEHDLDAMLAAITDRTRLIFICNPNNPTGTVLDAEALARFLDAVPRTSSSRWTRPTTSTCDPTRAPRPRPTASPWPKGGRMSLYYGPSRRPTAWPV
;
A
#
# COMPACT_ATOMS: atom_id res chain seq x y z
N MET A 1 7.31 -19.19 15.67
CA MET A 1 6.62 -17.95 16.10
C MET A 1 6.56 -17.88 17.61
N MET A 2 5.95 -18.87 18.29
CA MET A 2 5.85 -18.88 19.76
C MET A 2 7.21 -18.79 20.46
N ASP A 3 8.22 -19.53 19.98
CA ASP A 3 9.57 -19.48 20.58
C ASP A 3 10.21 -18.09 20.48
N ALA A 4 10.10 -17.43 19.31
CA ALA A 4 10.63 -16.09 19.11
C ALA A 4 9.93 -15.04 20.01
N ILE A 5 8.62 -15.22 20.27
CA ILE A 5 7.88 -14.37 21.22
C ILE A 5 8.37 -14.61 22.64
N ALA A 6 8.52 -15.87 23.05
CA ALA A 6 8.98 -16.22 24.38
C ALA A 6 10.41 -15.69 24.65
N GLU A 7 11.29 -15.77 23.65
CA GLU A 7 12.65 -15.22 23.73
C GLU A 7 12.63 -13.69 23.84
N ALA A 8 11.86 -12.99 22.99
CA ALA A 8 11.76 -11.53 23.02
C ALA A 8 11.14 -11.01 24.33
N ALA A 9 10.20 -11.77 24.92
CA ALA A 9 9.55 -11.41 26.19
C ALA A 9 10.54 -11.30 27.36
N ALA A 10 11.65 -12.06 27.35
CA ALA A 10 12.69 -11.97 28.38
C ALA A 10 13.37 -10.59 28.45
N GLY A 11 13.32 -9.81 27.36
CA GLY A 11 13.89 -8.46 27.26
C GLY A 11 12.86 -7.32 27.27
N ALA A 12 11.58 -7.60 27.55
CA ALA A 12 10.48 -6.63 27.39
C ALA A 12 10.57 -5.38 28.30
N ASN A 13 11.44 -5.40 29.32
CA ASN A 13 11.76 -4.24 30.14
C ASN A 13 12.67 -3.22 29.43
N ARG A 14 13.20 -3.54 28.25
CA ARG A 14 13.96 -2.64 27.39
C ARG A 14 13.06 -2.11 26.29
N TYR A 15 13.31 -0.86 25.89
CA TYR A 15 12.70 -0.34 24.68
C TYR A 15 13.13 -1.19 23.47
N PRO A 16 12.22 -1.39 22.50
CA PRO A 16 12.59 -2.01 21.24
C PRO A 16 13.56 -1.12 20.47
N ASP A 17 14.20 -1.69 19.45
CA ASP A 17 14.95 -0.90 18.47
C ASP A 17 14.01 0.10 17.77
N ASN A 18 14.20 1.38 18.07
CA ASN A 18 13.39 2.47 17.54
C ASN A 18 13.47 2.56 16.00
N GLY A 19 14.57 2.09 15.41
CA GLY A 19 14.74 2.07 13.95
C GLY A 19 14.09 0.87 13.28
N SER A 20 13.72 -0.16 14.05
CA SER A 20 13.24 -1.45 13.52
C SER A 20 14.18 -2.03 12.45
N VAL A 21 15.51 -1.88 12.64
CA VAL A 21 16.54 -2.13 11.64
C VAL A 21 16.48 -3.58 11.15
N ALA A 22 16.48 -4.54 12.08
CA ALA A 22 16.49 -5.96 11.73
C ALA A 22 15.27 -6.39 10.91
N VAL A 23 14.07 -5.90 11.24
CA VAL A 23 12.85 -6.22 10.48
C VAL A 23 12.81 -5.48 9.15
N ARG A 24 13.27 -4.23 9.08
CA ARG A 24 13.38 -3.47 7.83
C ARG A 24 14.34 -4.15 6.85
N ASP A 25 15.49 -4.60 7.31
CA ASP A 25 16.48 -5.29 6.48
C ASP A 25 15.94 -6.64 5.97
N ALA A 26 15.27 -7.41 6.85
CA ALA A 26 14.65 -8.67 6.45
C ALA A 26 13.53 -8.48 5.40
N LEU A 27 12.69 -7.45 5.57
CA LEU A 27 11.65 -7.09 4.61
C LEU A 27 12.24 -6.59 3.29
N ALA A 28 13.25 -5.73 3.34
CA ALA A 28 13.98 -5.21 2.20
C ALA A 28 14.55 -6.35 1.34
N ALA A 29 15.24 -7.31 1.98
CA ALA A 29 15.77 -8.50 1.31
C ALA A 29 14.66 -9.37 0.68
N LYS A 30 13.56 -9.61 1.40
CA LYS A 30 12.43 -10.40 0.90
C LYS A 30 11.75 -9.76 -0.33
N LEU A 31 11.58 -8.45 -0.28
CA LEU A 31 10.89 -7.67 -1.31
C LEU A 31 11.81 -7.24 -2.46
N GLY A 32 13.14 -7.35 -2.30
CA GLY A 32 14.10 -6.92 -3.32
C GLY A 32 14.19 -5.40 -3.46
N VAL A 33 14.00 -4.66 -2.36
CA VAL A 33 14.11 -3.20 -2.30
C VAL A 33 15.14 -2.80 -1.25
N SER A 34 15.53 -1.52 -1.22
CA SER A 34 16.43 -0.98 -0.20
C SER A 34 15.68 -0.66 1.10
N ALA A 35 16.37 -0.71 2.26
CA ALA A 35 15.74 -0.54 3.57
C ALA A 35 15.17 0.87 3.81
N ASP A 36 15.65 1.89 3.11
CA ASP A 36 15.10 3.26 3.08
C ASP A 36 13.72 3.34 2.43
N ARG A 37 13.31 2.31 1.68
CA ARG A 37 11.95 2.17 1.11
C ARG A 37 10.97 1.44 2.02
N ILE A 38 11.41 1.01 3.20
CA ILE A 38 10.57 0.30 4.18
C ILE A 38 10.35 1.22 5.38
N THR A 39 9.09 1.47 5.72
CA THR A 39 8.68 2.03 7.00
C THR A 39 7.93 0.98 7.82
N THR A 40 7.97 1.12 9.13
CA THR A 40 7.30 0.24 10.09
C THR A 40 6.47 1.07 11.05
N GLY A 41 5.31 0.55 11.46
CA GLY A 41 4.43 1.20 12.41
C GLY A 41 3.61 0.16 13.16
N CYS A 42 2.88 0.62 14.17
CA CYS A 42 2.04 -0.23 15.03
C CYS A 42 0.77 -0.68 14.31
N GLY A 43 0.92 -1.60 13.36
CA GLY A 43 -0.15 -2.08 12.49
C GLY A 43 -0.46 -1.15 11.31
N SER A 44 -1.19 -1.66 10.33
CA SER A 44 -1.49 -0.92 9.09
C SER A 44 -2.35 0.32 9.32
N VAL A 45 -3.19 0.34 10.36
CA VAL A 45 -3.99 1.53 10.74
C VAL A 45 -3.08 2.68 11.18
N GLY A 46 -2.03 2.38 11.96
CA GLY A 46 -1.03 3.38 12.36
C GLY A 46 -0.33 3.99 11.14
N ILE A 47 0.09 3.14 10.20
CA ILE A 47 0.67 3.59 8.92
C ILE A 47 -0.33 4.44 8.11
N CYS A 48 -1.62 4.08 8.08
CA CYS A 48 -2.62 4.90 7.39
C CYS A 48 -2.70 6.31 8.00
N LEU A 49 -2.71 6.42 9.34
CA LEU A 49 -2.70 7.71 10.02
C LEU A 49 -1.41 8.51 9.72
N GLU A 50 -0.25 7.86 9.81
CA GLU A 50 1.05 8.49 9.48
C GLU A 50 1.08 9.00 8.03
N LEU A 51 0.54 8.24 7.08
CA LEU A 51 0.41 8.67 5.69
C LEU A 51 -0.45 9.92 5.57
N VAL A 52 -1.64 9.94 6.19
CA VAL A 52 -2.49 11.14 6.14
C VAL A 52 -1.79 12.34 6.77
N GLN A 53 -1.18 12.17 7.95
CA GLN A 53 -0.48 13.26 8.64
C GLN A 53 0.73 13.78 7.87
N ALA A 54 1.42 12.91 7.12
CA ALA A 54 2.55 13.30 6.28
C ALA A 54 2.12 14.06 5.02
N THR A 55 0.93 13.80 4.49
CA THR A 55 0.50 14.35 3.19
C THR A 55 -0.56 15.45 3.27
N SER A 56 -1.38 15.46 4.32
CA SER A 56 -2.66 16.17 4.36
C SER A 56 -2.91 16.85 5.71
N GLY A 57 -3.66 17.95 5.69
CA GLY A 57 -4.16 18.61 6.90
C GLY A 57 -5.42 19.43 6.65
N PRO A 58 -5.71 20.43 7.51
CA PRO A 58 -6.85 21.32 7.32
C PRO A 58 -6.89 21.95 5.92
N GLY A 59 -8.01 21.74 5.23
CA GLY A 59 -8.24 22.24 3.86
C GLY A 59 -7.73 21.30 2.75
N ASP A 60 -7.06 20.21 3.07
CA ASP A 60 -6.72 19.17 2.08
C ASP A 60 -7.78 18.06 2.05
N GLU A 61 -7.85 17.36 0.92
CA GLU A 61 -8.79 16.28 0.64
C GLU A 61 -8.07 14.92 0.55
N VAL A 62 -8.70 13.89 1.11
CA VAL A 62 -8.27 12.49 0.98
C VAL A 62 -9.41 11.67 0.37
N ILE A 63 -9.15 11.09 -0.80
CA ILE A 63 -10.14 10.32 -1.57
C ILE A 63 -10.04 8.84 -1.23
N TYR A 64 -11.18 8.17 -1.10
CA TYR A 64 -11.29 6.72 -1.03
C TYR A 64 -12.70 6.27 -1.44
N ALA A 65 -12.83 5.02 -1.88
CA ALA A 65 -14.14 4.45 -2.17
C ALA A 65 -14.94 4.18 -0.87
N TRP A 66 -16.26 4.23 -0.94
CA TRP A 66 -17.14 3.97 0.20
C TRP A 66 -18.36 3.10 -0.19
N ARG A 67 -18.61 1.97 0.50
CA ARG A 67 -17.90 1.47 1.69
C ARG A 67 -16.54 0.84 1.39
N SER A 68 -15.54 1.21 2.19
CA SER A 68 -14.21 0.60 2.19
C SER A 68 -13.73 0.43 3.65
N PHE A 69 -12.42 0.40 3.88
CA PHE A 69 -11.85 0.16 5.20
C PHE A 69 -12.32 1.23 6.21
N GLU A 70 -12.94 0.78 7.30
CA GLU A 70 -13.65 1.61 8.27
C GLU A 70 -12.77 2.65 8.97
N ALA A 71 -11.45 2.46 8.96
CA ALA A 71 -10.51 3.39 9.56
C ALA A 71 -10.32 4.66 8.73
N TYR A 72 -10.54 4.65 7.41
CA TYR A 72 -10.25 5.81 6.54
C TYR A 72 -10.95 7.10 6.98
N PRO A 73 -12.29 7.12 7.22
CA PRO A 73 -12.94 8.34 7.68
C PRO A 73 -12.39 8.86 9.00
N VAL A 74 -11.98 7.95 9.90
CA VAL A 74 -11.45 8.30 11.22
C VAL A 74 -10.06 8.92 11.08
N VAL A 75 -9.12 8.25 10.42
CA VAL A 75 -7.74 8.75 10.31
C VAL A 75 -7.65 10.05 9.52
N VAL A 76 -8.52 10.24 8.51
CA VAL A 76 -8.60 11.48 7.75
C VAL A 76 -9.08 12.64 8.63
N LYS A 77 -10.17 12.43 9.38
CA LYS A 77 -10.70 13.47 10.29
C LYS A 77 -9.76 13.79 11.45
N VAL A 78 -9.06 12.79 12.00
CA VAL A 78 -8.07 12.99 13.07
C VAL A 78 -6.91 13.88 12.60
N ALA A 79 -6.49 13.77 11.33
CA ALA A 79 -5.49 14.66 10.74
C ALA A 79 -6.04 16.06 10.38
N GLY A 80 -7.34 16.31 10.54
CA GLY A 80 -8.00 17.56 10.18
C GLY A 80 -8.28 17.73 8.68
N ALA A 81 -8.01 16.70 7.87
CA ALA A 81 -8.31 16.70 6.45
C ALA A 81 -9.78 16.35 6.17
N THR A 82 -10.24 16.63 4.94
CA THR A 82 -11.60 16.35 4.51
C THR A 82 -11.68 15.00 3.78
N PRO A 83 -12.48 14.04 4.26
CA PRO A 83 -12.71 12.81 3.53
C PRO A 83 -13.59 13.05 2.30
N VAL A 84 -13.16 12.53 1.16
CA VAL A 84 -13.94 12.50 -0.09
C VAL A 84 -14.30 11.06 -0.38
N GLU A 85 -15.54 10.70 -0.05
CA GLU A 85 -16.07 9.34 -0.17
C GLU A 85 -16.69 9.14 -1.55
N VAL A 86 -16.10 8.25 -2.35
CA VAL A 86 -16.59 7.93 -3.70
C VAL A 86 -17.45 6.66 -3.65
N PRO A 87 -18.70 6.67 -4.10
CA PRO A 87 -19.53 5.47 -4.10
C PRO A 87 -18.88 4.30 -4.86
N LEU A 88 -19.10 3.08 -4.38
CA LEU A 88 -18.77 1.88 -5.16
C LEU A 88 -19.69 1.75 -6.38
N THR A 89 -19.25 0.96 -7.36
CA THR A 89 -20.10 0.53 -8.47
C THR A 89 -21.27 -0.35 -8.00
N ALA A 90 -22.22 -0.63 -8.89
CA ALA A 90 -23.33 -1.55 -8.61
C ALA A 90 -22.86 -2.97 -8.21
N ASP A 91 -21.67 -3.36 -8.67
CA ASP A 91 -21.04 -4.66 -8.38
C ASP A 91 -20.12 -4.63 -7.13
N TYR A 92 -20.19 -3.54 -6.34
CA TYR A 92 -19.41 -3.35 -5.12
C TYR A 92 -17.88 -3.25 -5.36
N GLU A 93 -17.48 -2.77 -6.54
CA GLU A 93 -16.08 -2.51 -6.90
C GLU A 93 -15.72 -1.02 -6.73
N HIS A 94 -14.43 -0.71 -6.70
CA HIS A 94 -13.97 0.68 -6.75
C HIS A 94 -14.35 1.29 -8.10
N ASP A 95 -15.08 2.40 -8.07
CA ASP A 95 -15.34 3.20 -9.27
C ASP A 95 -14.12 4.09 -9.58
N LEU A 96 -13.15 3.53 -10.31
CA LEU A 96 -11.89 4.21 -10.62
C LEU A 96 -12.08 5.49 -11.43
N ASP A 97 -13.09 5.55 -12.29
CA ASP A 97 -13.40 6.74 -13.09
C ASP A 97 -14.01 7.84 -12.22
N ALA A 98 -14.95 7.49 -11.33
CA ALA A 98 -15.49 8.44 -10.36
C ALA A 98 -14.42 8.92 -9.36
N MET A 99 -13.49 8.03 -8.98
CA MET A 99 -12.34 8.40 -8.12
C MET A 99 -11.40 9.39 -8.81
N LEU A 100 -11.13 9.23 -10.12
CA LEU A 100 -10.36 10.22 -10.89
C LEU A 100 -11.11 11.55 -11.02
N ALA A 101 -12.42 11.51 -11.29
CA ALA A 101 -13.25 12.70 -11.40
C ALA A 101 -13.39 13.48 -10.07
N ALA A 102 -13.20 12.81 -8.93
CA ALA A 102 -13.22 13.45 -7.61
C ALA A 102 -11.92 14.21 -7.27
N ILE A 103 -10.86 14.09 -8.09
CA ILE A 103 -9.59 14.78 -7.84
C ILE A 103 -9.75 16.29 -8.04
N THR A 104 -9.29 17.05 -7.05
CA THR A 104 -9.23 18.51 -7.06
C THR A 104 -7.81 19.00 -6.73
N ASP A 105 -7.58 20.32 -6.82
CA ASP A 105 -6.32 20.94 -6.38
C ASP A 105 -6.04 20.76 -4.87
N ARG A 106 -7.05 20.39 -4.07
CA ARG A 106 -6.94 20.08 -2.64
C ARG A 106 -6.63 18.61 -2.37
N THR A 107 -6.74 17.72 -3.35
CA THR A 107 -6.44 16.30 -3.15
C THR A 107 -4.96 16.09 -2.85
N ARG A 108 -4.66 15.38 -1.76
CA ARG A 108 -3.28 15.05 -1.34
C ARG A 108 -3.00 13.57 -1.27
N LEU A 109 -4.02 12.76 -1.01
CA LEU A 109 -3.89 11.31 -0.86
C LEU A 109 -5.12 10.60 -1.42
N ILE A 110 -4.90 9.44 -2.02
CA ILE A 110 -5.95 8.52 -2.45
C ILE A 110 -5.66 7.15 -1.83
N PHE A 111 -6.60 6.58 -1.08
CA PHE A 111 -6.51 5.19 -0.64
C PHE A 111 -7.21 4.26 -1.64
N ILE A 112 -6.55 3.15 -1.96
CA ILE A 112 -7.13 2.04 -2.71
C ILE A 112 -6.93 0.78 -1.88
N CYS A 113 -8.03 0.20 -1.39
CA CYS A 113 -8.04 -1.06 -0.65
C CYS A 113 -8.25 -2.21 -1.64
N ASN A 114 -7.24 -3.01 -1.93
CA ASN A 114 -7.33 -4.09 -2.92
C ASN A 114 -6.69 -5.40 -2.39
N PRO A 115 -7.45 -6.48 -2.11
CA PRO A 115 -8.91 -6.57 -2.18
C PRO A 115 -9.63 -5.57 -1.27
N ASN A 116 -10.82 -5.11 -1.66
CA ASN A 116 -11.57 -4.15 -0.87
C ASN A 116 -12.14 -4.80 0.39
N ASN A 117 -12.04 -4.12 1.53
CA ASN A 117 -12.77 -4.46 2.76
C ASN A 117 -13.96 -3.48 2.86
N PRO A 118 -15.23 -3.92 3.00
CA PRO A 118 -15.68 -5.28 3.34
C PRO A 118 -16.12 -6.14 2.15
N THR A 119 -16.10 -5.61 0.93
CA THR A 119 -16.77 -6.25 -0.22
C THR A 119 -16.02 -7.45 -0.80
N GLY A 120 -14.72 -7.57 -0.51
CA GLY A 120 -13.86 -8.65 -0.99
C GLY A 120 -13.49 -8.58 -2.47
N THR A 121 -13.97 -7.57 -3.20
CA THR A 121 -13.73 -7.40 -4.63
C THR A 121 -12.28 -7.03 -4.91
N VAL A 122 -11.77 -7.43 -6.08
CA VAL A 122 -10.39 -7.23 -6.51
C VAL A 122 -10.38 -6.47 -7.82
N LEU A 123 -9.60 -5.39 -7.87
CA LEU A 123 -9.37 -4.65 -9.10
C LEU A 123 -8.54 -5.45 -10.09
N ASP A 124 -8.92 -5.36 -11.37
CA ASP A 124 -8.07 -5.77 -12.46
C ASP A 124 -6.75 -4.97 -12.45
N ALA A 125 -5.64 -5.67 -12.69
CA ALA A 125 -4.30 -5.09 -12.59
C ALA A 125 -4.04 -4.02 -13.67
N GLU A 126 -4.61 -4.20 -14.87
CA GLU A 126 -4.46 -3.23 -15.96
C GLU A 126 -5.31 -1.99 -15.69
N ALA A 127 -6.54 -2.17 -15.20
CA ALA A 127 -7.39 -1.05 -14.77
C ALA A 127 -6.72 -0.21 -13.67
N LEU A 128 -6.14 -0.86 -12.66
CA LEU A 128 -5.39 -0.17 -11.60
C LEU A 128 -4.16 0.56 -12.16
N ALA A 129 -3.41 -0.05 -13.08
CA ALA A 129 -2.25 0.60 -13.70
C ALA A 129 -2.66 1.85 -14.48
N ARG A 130 -3.73 1.77 -15.29
CA ARG A 130 -4.28 2.93 -16.03
C ARG A 130 -4.74 4.04 -15.10
N PHE A 131 -5.40 3.70 -14.00
CA PHE A 131 -5.78 4.67 -12.97
C PHE A 131 -4.54 5.38 -12.42
N LEU A 132 -3.51 4.64 -12.00
CA LEU A 132 -2.28 5.22 -11.43
C LEU A 132 -1.52 6.11 -12.42
N ASP A 133 -1.58 5.81 -13.72
CA ASP A 133 -0.98 6.64 -14.76
C ASP A 133 -1.81 7.91 -15.06
N ALA A 134 -3.12 7.87 -14.85
CA ALA A 134 -4.03 9.00 -15.04
C ALA A 134 -4.08 9.97 -13.86
N VAL A 135 -3.73 9.52 -12.64
CA VAL A 135 -3.64 10.39 -11.46
C VAL A 135 -2.62 11.51 -11.74
N PRO A 136 -3.01 12.80 -11.64
CA PRO A 136 -2.13 13.92 -11.95
C PRO A 136 -0.84 13.88 -11.12
N ARG A 137 0.29 14.07 -11.80
CA ARG A 137 1.58 14.33 -11.16
C ARG A 137 1.64 15.82 -10.84
N THR A 138 1.14 16.25 -9.69
CA THR A 138 1.15 17.68 -9.38
C THR A 138 2.54 18.17 -8.99
N SER A 139 2.86 19.37 -9.48
CA SER A 139 4.13 20.09 -9.41
C SER A 139 4.34 20.90 -8.13
N SER A 140 3.43 20.79 -7.15
CA SER A 140 3.62 21.41 -5.84
C SER A 140 4.51 20.51 -4.99
N SER A 141 5.49 21.09 -4.30
CA SER A 141 6.52 20.42 -3.48
C SER A 141 5.99 19.61 -2.29
N ARG A 142 4.68 19.32 -2.24
CA ARG A 142 3.95 18.71 -1.13
C ARG A 142 3.30 17.38 -1.50
N TRP A 143 3.27 16.97 -2.77
CA TRP A 143 2.67 15.69 -3.17
C TRP A 143 3.71 14.56 -3.20
N THR A 144 3.46 13.51 -2.43
CA THR A 144 4.21 12.24 -2.49
C THR A 144 3.30 11.21 -3.16
N ARG A 145 3.82 10.39 -4.09
CA ARG A 145 3.03 9.37 -4.80
C ARG A 145 2.23 8.51 -3.80
N PRO A 146 0.96 8.17 -4.07
CA PRO A 146 0.30 7.09 -3.35
C PRO A 146 1.07 5.80 -3.61
N THR A 147 1.65 5.24 -2.55
CA THR A 147 2.23 3.90 -2.57
C THR A 147 1.11 2.90 -2.32
N THR A 148 0.83 2.03 -3.28
CA THR A 148 0.05 0.82 -3.05
C THR A 148 0.89 -0.15 -2.23
N SER A 149 0.41 -0.55 -1.05
CA SER A 149 0.97 -1.68 -0.33
C SER A 149 0.09 -2.91 -0.61
N THR A 150 0.66 -3.89 -1.31
CA THR A 150 0.06 -5.21 -1.45
C THR A 150 1.00 -6.22 -0.80
N CYS A 151 0.51 -6.95 0.21
CA CYS A 151 1.20 -8.13 0.73
C CYS A 151 0.99 -9.30 -0.26
N ASP A 152 2.06 -9.77 -0.91
CA ASP A 152 2.08 -11.05 -1.61
C ASP A 152 2.42 -12.19 -0.63
N PRO A 153 1.49 -13.09 -0.30
CA PRO A 153 1.75 -14.21 0.61
C PRO A 153 2.51 -15.38 -0.05
N THR A 154 2.82 -15.36 -1.35
CA THR A 154 3.25 -16.57 -2.11
C THR A 154 4.74 -16.72 -2.35
N ARG A 155 5.59 -15.74 -2.00
CA ARG A 155 7.04 -15.84 -2.21
C ARG A 155 7.77 -16.53 -1.04
N ALA A 156 7.61 -17.85 -0.94
CA ALA A 156 8.49 -18.75 -0.18
C ALA A 156 9.39 -19.56 -1.15
N PRO A 157 10.63 -19.94 -0.77
CA PRO A 157 11.52 -20.70 -1.65
C PRO A 157 10.99 -22.10 -1.93
N ARG A 158 11.07 -22.55 -3.20
CA ARG A 158 10.48 -23.80 -3.71
C ARG A 158 11.14 -25.05 -3.09
N PRO A 159 10.39 -26.06 -2.61
CA PRO A 159 10.93 -27.41 -2.40
C PRO A 159 10.86 -28.26 -3.68
N ARG A 160 11.74 -29.28 -3.75
CA ARG A 160 11.86 -30.27 -4.85
C ARG A 160 10.66 -31.26 -4.90
N PRO A 161 10.37 -31.91 -6.05
CA PRO A 161 9.06 -32.49 -6.31
C PRO A 161 8.92 -33.94 -5.81
N THR A 162 7.82 -34.23 -5.12
CA THR A 162 7.16 -35.56 -5.11
C THR A 162 5.65 -35.39 -5.17
N ALA A 163 4.98 -36.32 -5.86
CA ALA A 163 3.65 -36.22 -6.45
C ALA A 163 2.45 -36.38 -5.48
N SER A 164 1.32 -35.72 -5.78
CA SER A 164 -0.06 -36.15 -5.47
C SER A 164 -1.10 -35.23 -6.17
N PRO A 165 -2.31 -35.69 -6.53
CA PRO A 165 -3.13 -35.09 -7.61
C PRO A 165 -4.44 -34.43 -7.13
N TRP A 166 -4.62 -33.13 -7.40
CA TRP A 166 -5.93 -32.47 -7.50
C TRP A 166 -5.84 -31.26 -8.47
N PRO A 167 -6.81 -31.05 -9.38
CA PRO A 167 -6.74 -29.95 -10.35
C PRO A 167 -7.64 -28.77 -9.96
N LYS A 168 -7.11 -27.54 -10.10
CA LYS A 168 -7.75 -26.25 -10.47
C LYS A 168 -7.09 -25.07 -9.73
N GLY A 169 -6.73 -24.03 -10.47
CA GLY A 169 -6.28 -22.74 -9.93
C GLY A 169 -5.32 -22.05 -10.88
N GLY A 170 -5.77 -20.96 -11.52
CA GLY A 170 -5.08 -20.25 -12.60
C GLY A 170 -3.66 -19.82 -12.25
N ARG A 171 -2.76 -19.99 -13.22
CA ARG A 171 -1.41 -19.43 -13.20
C ARG A 171 -1.50 -17.93 -13.48
N MET A 172 -0.93 -17.10 -12.62
CA MET A 172 -0.76 -15.66 -12.86
C MET A 172 0.72 -15.35 -13.08
N SER A 173 1.03 -14.69 -14.19
CA SER A 173 2.38 -14.28 -14.58
C SER A 173 2.62 -12.82 -14.14
N LEU A 174 3.82 -12.52 -13.66
CA LEU A 174 4.26 -11.14 -13.39
C LEU A 174 4.87 -10.51 -14.64
N TYR A 175 4.53 -9.24 -14.88
CA TYR A 175 5.14 -8.38 -15.88
C TYR A 175 6.18 -7.47 -15.21
N TYR A 176 7.38 -7.40 -15.80
CA TYR A 176 8.44 -6.45 -15.42
C TYR A 176 8.78 -5.61 -16.65
N GLY A 177 8.58 -4.29 -16.57
CA GLY A 177 8.98 -3.31 -17.59
C GLY A 177 10.38 -2.74 -17.31
N PRO A 178 11.16 -2.38 -18.35
CA PRO A 178 12.61 -2.52 -18.33
C PRO A 178 13.38 -1.45 -17.55
N SER A 179 14.51 -1.90 -16.99
CA SER A 179 15.65 -1.10 -16.55
C SER A 179 16.08 -0.06 -17.59
N ARG A 180 16.26 1.20 -17.18
CA ARG A 180 17.12 2.13 -17.92
C ARG A 180 18.57 1.95 -17.44
N ARG A 181 19.44 1.64 -18.40
CA ARG A 181 20.91 1.71 -18.27
C ARG A 181 21.37 3.15 -17.98
N PRO A 182 22.56 3.34 -17.38
CA PRO A 182 23.05 4.66 -16.99
C PRO A 182 23.40 5.50 -18.22
N THR A 183 22.81 6.70 -18.32
CA THR A 183 23.30 7.73 -19.24
C THR A 183 24.35 8.57 -18.52
N ALA A 184 25.55 8.57 -19.07
CA ALA A 184 26.65 9.45 -18.73
C ALA A 184 26.23 10.93 -18.83
N TRP A 185 26.75 11.76 -17.94
CA TRP A 185 26.71 13.22 -18.04
C TRP A 185 27.89 13.69 -18.91
N PRO A 186 27.70 14.66 -19.83
CA PRO A 186 28.82 15.30 -20.51
C PRO A 186 29.40 16.46 -19.69
N VAL A 187 30.74 16.51 -19.73
CA VAL A 187 31.73 17.56 -19.33
C VAL A 187 31.69 18.10 -17.90
#